data_AF-A0A0H3DF18-F1
#
_entry.id   AF-A0A0H3DF18-F1
#
_cell.length_a   1.000
_cell.length_b   1.000
_cell.length_c   1.000
_cell.angle_alpha   90.00
_cell.angle_beta   90.00
_cell.angle_gamma   90.00
#
_symmetry.space_group_name_H-M   'P 1'
#
loop_
_entity.id
_entity.type
_entity.pdbx_description
1 polymer ?
#
loop_
_entity_poly.entity_id
_entity_poly.type
_entity_poly.pdbx_seq_one_letter_code
_entity_poly.pdbx_strand_id
1 'polypeptide(L)'
;MHNEQPVELAPRSVAQLTQDPAWTVTRTGTTGQWLTAERVLERNGHRRLVGLTPIQPGVVALILWDDGEVVEHLRGTEAEACTTAHRWVAEFLAGTR
;
A
#
# COMPACT_ATOMS: atom_id res chain seq x y z
N MET A 1 -3.80 32.97 -12.58
CA MET A 1 -3.12 32.12 -11.57
C MET A 1 -3.39 30.69 -11.98
N HIS A 2 -2.48 30.07 -12.74
CA HIS A 2 -2.64 28.66 -13.11
C HIS A 2 -2.35 27.85 -11.85
N ASN A 3 -3.39 27.22 -11.29
CA ASN A 3 -3.20 26.21 -10.25
C ASN A 3 -2.56 24.99 -10.93
N GLU A 4 -1.23 24.96 -10.95
CA GLU A 4 -0.46 23.75 -11.19
C GLU A 4 -0.73 22.83 -9.99
N GLN A 5 -1.84 22.09 -10.00
CA GLN A 5 -2.04 21.00 -9.06
C GLN A 5 -0.85 20.06 -9.25
N PRO A 6 -0.08 19.73 -8.19
CA PRO A 6 0.96 18.72 -8.30
C PRO A 6 0.30 17.45 -8.82
N VAL A 7 0.80 16.93 -9.94
CA VAL A 7 0.47 15.56 -10.33
C VAL A 7 1.01 14.70 -9.20
N GLU A 8 0.14 14.21 -8.33
CA GLU A 8 0.52 13.30 -7.25
C GLU A 8 1.00 12.02 -7.93
N LEU A 9 2.32 11.90 -8.09
CA LEU A 9 2.94 10.75 -8.72
C LEU A 9 2.71 9.55 -7.79
N ALA A 10 2.07 8.51 -8.31
CA ALA A 10 1.83 7.30 -7.55
C ALA A 10 3.14 6.75 -6.97
N PRO A 11 3.16 6.32 -5.70
CA PRO A 11 4.35 5.79 -5.05
C PRO A 11 4.81 4.52 -5.78
N ARG A 12 6.13 4.39 -5.93
CA ARG A 12 6.81 3.27 -6.58
C ARG A 12 7.77 2.53 -5.64
N SER A 13 7.79 2.89 -4.37
CA SER A 13 8.55 2.20 -3.33
C SER A 13 7.88 2.30 -1.97
N VAL A 14 8.21 1.39 -1.07
CA VAL A 14 7.78 1.43 0.33
C VAL A 14 8.31 2.67 1.03
N ALA A 15 9.50 3.16 0.66
CA ALA A 15 10.03 4.42 1.17
C ALA A 15 9.14 5.63 0.80
N GLN A 16 8.52 5.62 -0.39
CA GLN A 16 7.55 6.63 -0.77
C GLN A 16 6.21 6.43 -0.05
N LEU A 17 5.74 5.19 0.14
CA LEU A 17 4.54 4.92 0.95
C LEU A 17 4.69 5.46 2.38
N THR A 18 5.88 5.37 2.99
CA THR A 18 6.12 5.88 4.35
C THR A 18 6.05 7.40 4.49
N GLN A 19 5.94 8.15 3.39
CA GLN A 19 5.67 9.60 3.46
C GLN A 19 4.23 9.87 3.95
N ASP A 20 3.34 8.91 3.77
CA ASP A 20 2.00 8.93 4.37
C ASP A 20 2.03 8.19 5.72
N PRO A 21 1.75 8.88 6.84
CA PRO A 21 1.82 8.29 8.18
C PRO A 21 0.75 7.24 8.46
N ALA A 22 -0.24 7.07 7.58
CA ALA A 22 -1.21 5.98 7.67
C ALA A 22 -0.60 4.61 7.33
N TRP A 23 0.58 4.58 6.71
CA TRP A 23 1.34 3.36 6.47
C TRP A 23 2.22 2.99 7.66
N THR A 24 2.06 1.76 8.14
CA THR A 24 2.95 1.15 9.11
C THR A 24 3.94 0.26 8.39
N VAL A 25 5.24 0.52 8.53
CA VAL A 25 6.29 -0.30 7.91
C VAL A 25 7.13 -0.96 8.99
N THR A 26 7.14 -2.28 8.99
CA THR A 26 7.99 -3.10 9.86
C THR A 26 9.33 -3.33 9.18
N ARG A 27 10.45 -3.16 9.90
CA ARG A 27 11.80 -3.34 9.36
C ARG A 27 12.63 -4.31 10.20
N THR A 28 13.59 -4.98 9.56
CA THR A 28 14.61 -5.77 10.25
C THR A 28 15.63 -4.83 10.92
N GLY A 29 15.96 -5.09 12.19
CA GLY A 29 16.86 -4.22 12.96
C GLY A 29 18.33 -4.26 12.51
N THR A 30 18.75 -5.29 11.78
CA THR A 30 20.16 -5.48 11.37
C THR A 30 20.49 -4.93 9.99
N THR A 31 19.53 -4.92 9.06
CA THR A 31 19.76 -4.48 7.67
C THR A 31 18.89 -3.32 7.24
N GLY A 32 17.91 -2.92 8.05
CA GLY A 32 16.95 -1.86 7.71
C GLY A 32 15.96 -2.24 6.60
N GLN A 33 16.06 -3.46 6.06
CA GLN A 33 15.14 -4.01 5.07
C GLN A 33 13.74 -4.10 5.67
N TRP A 34 12.73 -3.69 4.90
CA TRP A 34 11.34 -3.78 5.33
C TRP A 34 10.85 -5.23 5.21
N LEU A 35 9.94 -5.62 6.11
CA LEU A 35 9.31 -6.93 6.19
C LEU A 35 7.86 -6.86 5.76
N THR A 36 7.13 -5.87 6.25
CA THR A 36 5.76 -5.58 5.86
C THR A 36 5.56 -4.09 5.71
N ALA A 37 4.65 -3.69 4.82
CA ALA A 37 4.08 -2.36 4.77
C ALA A 37 2.57 -2.50 4.76
N GLU A 38 1.91 -1.94 5.75
CA GLU A 38 0.49 -2.17 6.02
C GLU A 38 -0.25 -0.84 6.19
N ARG A 39 -1.47 -0.77 5.65
CA ARG A 39 -2.38 0.35 5.86
C ARG A 39 -3.78 -0.16 6.15
N VAL A 40 -4.30 0.25 7.31
CA VAL A 40 -5.70 0.01 7.70
C VAL A 40 -6.56 1.10 7.06
N LEU A 41 -7.70 0.68 6.50
CA LEU A 41 -8.70 1.52 5.88
C LEU A 41 -10.04 1.32 6.58
N GLU A 42 -10.68 2.40 6.99
CA GLU A 42 -11.98 2.36 7.66
C GLU A 42 -12.94 3.33 6.98
N ARG A 43 -14.13 2.83 6.61
CA ARG A 43 -15.21 3.65 6.04
C ARG A 43 -16.56 3.01 6.27
N ASN A 44 -17.54 3.77 6.75
CA ASN A 44 -18.92 3.33 6.93
C ASN A 44 -19.06 2.01 7.73
N GLY A 45 -18.14 1.77 8.69
CA GLY A 45 -18.11 0.52 9.47
C GLY A 45 -17.43 -0.66 8.77
N HIS A 46 -16.98 -0.51 7.51
CA HIS A 46 -16.16 -1.50 6.83
C HIS A 46 -14.68 -1.26 7.11
N ARG A 47 -13.96 -2.33 7.48
CA ARG A 47 -12.53 -2.29 7.75
C ARG A 47 -11.78 -3.18 6.76
N ARG A 48 -10.87 -2.57 6.03
CA ARG A 48 -9.95 -3.28 5.13
C ARG A 48 -8.50 -3.07 5.55
N LEU A 49 -7.66 -4.03 5.18
CA LEU A 49 -6.22 -3.94 5.34
C LEU A 49 -5.56 -4.11 3.97
N VAL A 50 -4.65 -3.21 3.63
CA VAL A 50 -3.76 -3.37 2.48
C VAL A 50 -2.37 -3.71 3.03
N GLY A 51 -1.76 -4.77 2.55
CA GLY A 51 -0.45 -5.22 3.00
C GLY A 51 0.46 -5.59 1.86
N LEU A 52 1.72 -5.18 1.97
CA LEU A 52 2.81 -5.56 1.09
C LEU A 52 3.81 -6.38 1.89
N THR A 53 4.36 -7.43 1.28
CA THR A 53 5.39 -8.29 1.87
C THR A 53 6.37 -8.72 0.78
N PRO A 54 7.70 -8.57 0.96
CA PRO A 54 8.66 -9.11 0.01
C PRO A 54 8.70 -10.63 0.18
N ILE A 55 8.53 -11.37 -0.92
CA ILE A 55 8.43 -12.85 -0.89
C ILE A 55 9.64 -13.54 -1.53
N GLN A 56 10.37 -12.84 -2.38
CA GLN A 56 11.65 -13.24 -2.96
C GLN A 56 12.35 -11.97 -3.50
N PRO A 57 13.66 -12.01 -3.83
CA PRO A 57 14.35 -10.84 -4.36
C PRO A 57 13.62 -10.21 -5.55
N GLY A 58 13.27 -8.93 -5.43
CA GLY A 58 12.59 -8.17 -6.48
C GLY A 58 11.07 -8.43 -6.63
N VAL A 59 10.48 -9.32 -5.82
CA VAL A 59 9.02 -9.60 -5.88
C VAL A 59 8.35 -9.36 -4.54
N VAL A 60 7.26 -8.61 -4.62
CA VAL A 60 6.39 -8.22 -3.52
C VAL A 60 5.02 -8.84 -3.73
N ALA A 61 4.50 -9.48 -2.68
CA ALA A 61 3.08 -9.81 -2.59
C ALA A 61 2.32 -8.58 -2.09
N LEU A 62 1.20 -8.27 -2.74
CA LEU A 62 0.22 -7.27 -2.33
C LEU A 62 -1.08 -7.99 -2.01
N ILE A 63 -1.64 -7.73 -0.84
CA ILE A 63 -2.82 -8.45 -0.35
C ILE A 63 -3.83 -7.43 0.19
N LEU A 64 -5.10 -7.65 -0.14
CA LEU A 64 -6.23 -6.94 0.44
C LEU A 64 -7.00 -7.91 1.32
N TRP A 65 -7.20 -7.51 2.57
CA TRP A 65 -8.12 -8.19 3.48
C TRP A 65 -9.37 -7.35 3.70
N ASP A 66 -10.51 -8.04 3.81
CA ASP A 66 -11.80 -7.49 4.22
C ASP A 66 -12.27 -8.27 5.45
N ASP A 67 -12.40 -7.60 6.59
CA ASP A 67 -12.73 -8.23 7.88
C ASP A 67 -11.90 -9.48 8.25
N GLY A 68 -10.61 -9.48 7.86
CA GLY A 68 -9.65 -10.55 8.15
C GLY A 68 -9.55 -11.63 7.08
N GLU A 69 -10.44 -11.64 6.08
CA GLU A 69 -10.40 -12.59 4.97
C GLU A 69 -9.65 -11.99 3.77
N VAL A 70 -8.81 -12.79 3.10
CA VAL A 70 -8.11 -12.36 1.89
C VAL A 70 -9.10 -12.30 0.73
N VAL A 71 -9.34 -11.09 0.20
CA VAL A 71 -10.27 -10.88 -0.92
C VAL A 71 -9.54 -10.62 -2.24
N GLU A 72 -8.30 -10.14 -2.20
CA GLU A 72 -7.46 -10.00 -3.39
C GLU A 72 -5.99 -10.20 -3.03
N HIS A 73 -5.24 -10.83 -3.95
CA HIS A 73 -3.82 -11.10 -3.79
C HIS A 73 -3.11 -11.00 -5.15
N LEU A 74 -2.09 -10.15 -5.23
CA LEU A 74 -1.27 -9.93 -6.41
C LEU A 74 0.21 -10.13 -6.08
N ARG A 75 1.02 -10.45 -7.11
CA ARG A 75 2.47 -10.48 -7.02
C ARG A 75 3.05 -9.63 -8.14
N GLY A 76 4.06 -8.84 -7.82
CA GLY A 76 4.72 -7.99 -8.80
C GLY A 76 6.01 -7.40 -8.26
N THR A 77 6.58 -6.46 -9.00
CA THR A 77 7.69 -5.64 -8.50
C THR A 77 7.22 -4.74 -7.35
N GLU A 78 8.17 -4.22 -6.56
CA GLU A 78 7.86 -3.22 -5.52
C GLU A 78 7.11 -2.02 -6.10
N ALA A 79 7.51 -1.55 -7.29
CA ALA A 79 6.89 -0.42 -7.96
C ALA A 79 5.42 -0.68 -8.33
N GLU A 80 5.14 -1.83 -8.95
CA GLU A 80 3.77 -2.22 -9.32
C GLU A 80 2.89 -2.42 -8.09
N ALA A 81 3.43 -3.07 -7.05
CA ALA A 81 2.72 -3.29 -5.79
C ALA A 81 2.40 -1.96 -5.09
N CYS A 82 3.35 -1.04 -4.98
CA CYS A 82 3.12 0.27 -4.33
C CYS A 82 2.12 1.13 -5.11
N THR A 83 2.22 1.16 -6.44
CA THR A 83 1.29 1.90 -7.29
C THR A 83 -0.12 1.31 -7.18
N THR A 84 -0.24 -0.02 -7.19
CA THR A 84 -1.54 -0.71 -7.07
C THR A 84 -2.15 -0.52 -5.68
N ALA A 85 -1.34 -0.61 -4.63
CA ALA A 85 -1.77 -0.37 -3.25
C ALA A 85 -2.31 1.06 -3.09
N HIS A 86 -1.58 2.07 -3.57
CA HIS A 86 -2.02 3.46 -3.52
C HIS A 86 -3.34 3.67 -4.25
N ARG A 87 -3.52 3.03 -5.43
CA ARG A 87 -4.79 3.05 -6.16
C ARG A 87 -5.92 2.42 -5.34
N TRP A 88 -5.74 1.22 -4.77
CA TRP A 88 -6.78 0.57 -3.97
C TRP A 88 -7.23 1.41 -2.79
N VAL A 89 -6.27 2.07 -2.13
CA VAL A 89 -6.56 2.98 -1.04
C VAL A 89 -7.38 4.18 -1.53
N ALA A 90 -6.98 4.81 -2.64
CA ALA A 90 -7.72 5.92 -3.23
C ALA A 90 -9.15 5.51 -3.63
N GLU A 91 -9.31 4.35 -4.26
CA GLU A 91 -10.62 3.81 -4.65
C GLU A 91 -11.54 3.55 -3.44
N PHE A 92 -11.01 2.96 -2.36
CA PHE A 92 -11.77 2.71 -1.15
C PHE A 92 -12.19 4.02 -0.45
N LEU A 93 -11.26 4.98 -0.36
CA LEU A 93 -11.53 6.30 0.21
C LEU A 93 -12.48 7.13 -0.67
N ALA A 94 -12.51 6.93 -1.98
CA ALA A 94 -13.48 7.52 -2.90
C ALA A 94 -14.85 6.80 -2.83
N GLY A 95 -14.86 5.50 -2.53
CA GLY A 95 -16.07 4.68 -2.37
C GLY A 95 -16.44 3.95 -3.65
N THR A 96 -15.45 3.77 -4.51
CA THR A 96 -15.56 3.06 -5.79
C THR A 96 -15.08 1.61 -5.68
N ARG A 97 -14.78 1.14 -4.46
CA ARG A 97 -14.28 -0.19 -4.14
C ARG A 97 -14.73 -0.62 -2.76
#